data_AF-A0A7X6NXG5-F1
#
_entry.id   AF-A0A7X6NXG5-F1
#
_cell.length_a   1.000
_cell.length_b   1.000
_cell.length_c   1.000
_cell.angle_alpha   90.00
_cell.angle_beta   90.00
_cell.angle_gamma   90.00
#
_symmetry.space_group_name_H-M   'P 1'
#
loop_
_entity.id
_entity.type
_entity.pdbx_description
1 polymer ?
#
loop_
_entity_poly.entity_id
_entity_poly.type
_entity_poly.pdbx_seq_one_letter_code
_entity_poly.pdbx_strand_id
1 'polypeptide(L)' 'MTEKKRKQRERFGRIEKRASGRHRAAYVGPDGDLHRAPATFATVTEARTWLAQRQAE' A
#
# COMPACT_ATOMS: atom_id res chain seq x y z
N MET A 1 12.91 7.36 -24.04
CA MET A 1 12.31 7.90 -22.81
C MET A 1 10.99 7.20 -22.61
N THR A 2 10.98 6.07 -21.92
CA THR A 2 9.78 5.23 -21.79
C THR A 2 8.89 5.77 -20.70
N GLU A 3 8.06 6.73 -21.08
CA GLU A 3 6.93 7.21 -20.29
C GLU A 3 5.91 6.07 -20.22
N LYS A 4 6.11 5.15 -19.26
CA LYS A 4 5.17 4.07 -19.00
C LYS A 4 3.91 4.68 -18.41
N LYS A 5 2.99 5.00 -19.33
CA LYS A 5 1.57 5.29 -19.13
C LYS A 5 1.02 4.39 -18.01
N ARG A 6 1.01 4.93 -16.79
CA ARG A 6 0.58 4.25 -15.57
C ARG A 6 -0.93 4.05 -15.65
N LYS A 7 -1.29 2.84 -16.11
CA LYS A 7 -2.66 2.33 -16.15
C LYS A 7 -3.34 2.64 -14.82
N GLN A 8 -4.39 3.47 -14.87
CA GLN A 8 -5.33 3.65 -13.77
C GLN A 8 -5.71 2.26 -13.24
N ARG A 9 -5.18 1.91 -12.07
CA ARG A 9 -5.63 0.79 -11.26
C ARG A 9 -6.03 1.40 -9.93
N GLU A 10 -7.30 1.74 -9.82
CA GLU A 10 -7.98 2.41 -8.70
C GLU A 10 -8.01 1.56 -7.41
N ARG A 11 -6.87 1.07 -6.94
CA ARG A 11 -6.76 0.63 -5.55
C ARG A 11 -5.33 0.85 -5.09
N PHE A 12 -5.10 2.04 -4.55
CA PHE A 12 -3.83 2.41 -3.95
C PHE A 12 -3.51 1.40 -2.83
N GLY A 13 -2.53 0.55 -3.09
CA GLY A 13 -2.09 -0.50 -2.19
C GLY A 13 -3.02 -1.71 -2.02
N ARG A 14 -2.48 -2.70 -1.31
CA ARG A 14 -3.10 -3.94 -0.87
C ARG A 14 -2.93 -4.06 0.64
N ILE A 15 -3.95 -4.60 1.31
CA ILE A 15 -3.91 -4.92 2.74
C ILE A 15 -3.84 -6.44 2.85
N GLU A 16 -2.75 -6.95 3.40
CA GLU A 16 -2.50 -8.37 3.61
C GLU A 16 -2.86 -8.74 5.06
N LYS A 17 -3.75 -9.72 5.26
CA LYS A 17 -4.09 -10.21 6.59
C LYS A 17 -3.10 -11.30 7.01
N ARG A 18 -2.50 -11.15 8.19
CA ARG A 18 -1.58 -12.12 8.80
C ARG A 18 -2.36 -13.17 9.60
N ALA A 19 -1.77 -14.35 9.76
CA ALA A 19 -2.33 -15.43 10.59
C ALA A 19 -2.62 -14.99 12.04
N SER A 20 -1.88 -14.00 12.55
CA SER A 20 -2.08 -13.40 13.87
C SER A 20 -3.29 -12.45 13.96
N GLY A 21 -4.13 -12.34 12.91
CA GLY A 21 -5.25 -11.39 12.85
C GLY A 21 -4.86 -9.96 12.51
N ARG A 22 -3.56 -9.65 12.42
CA ARG A 22 -3.05 -8.31 12.08
C ARG A 22 -3.12 -8.01 10.58
N HIS A 23 -3.17 -6.73 10.24
CA HIS A 23 -3.24 -6.23 8.87
C HIS A 23 -1.93 -5.55 8.48
N ARG A 24 -1.34 -5.93 7.35
CA ARG A 24 -0.16 -5.28 6.80
C ARG A 24 -0.54 -4.52 5.54
N ALA A 25 -0.27 -3.22 5.51
CA ALA A 25 -0.42 -2.44 4.30
C ALA A 25 0.82 -2.58 3.40
N ALA A 26 0.62 -2.64 2.08
CA ALA A 26 1.69 -2.57 1.10
C ALA A 26 1.18 -1.84 -0.16
N TYR A 27 1.99 -1.02 -0.81
CA TYR A 27 1.63 -0.38 -2.07
C TYR A 27 2.73 -0.47 -3.10
N VAL A 28 2.37 -0.29 -4.37
CA VAL A 28 3.32 -0.24 -5.49
C VAL A 28 3.45 1.21 -5.90
N GLY A 29 4.64 1.78 -5.71
CA GLY A 29 4.91 3.20 -5.97
C GLY A 29 5.06 3.53 -7.45
N PRO A 30 5.17 4.84 -7.78
CA PRO A 30 5.70 5.53 -8.95
C PRO A 30 6.60 4.80 -9.93
N ASP A 31 7.46 4.01 -9.31
CA ASP A 31 8.70 3.46 -9.84
C ASP A 31 8.54 1.96 -10.15
N GLY A 32 7.54 1.32 -9.53
CA GLY A 32 7.25 -0.11 -9.68
C GLY A 32 7.68 -0.91 -8.46
N ASP A 33 8.28 -0.22 -7.48
CA ASP A 33 8.71 -0.79 -6.22
C ASP A 33 7.55 -1.03 -5.24
N LEU A 34 7.67 -2.15 -4.52
CA LEU A 34 6.71 -2.57 -3.53
C LEU A 34 7.11 -2.04 -2.15
N HIS A 35 6.45 -0.97 -1.73
CA HIS A 35 6.61 -0.40 -0.40
C HIS A 35 5.69 -1.11 0.58
N ARG A 36 6.28 -1.91 1.47
CA ARG A 36 5.57 -2.64 2.52
C ARG A 36 5.63 -1.85 3.83
N ALA A 37 4.53 -1.82 4.57
CA ALA A 37 4.53 -1.26 5.91
C ALA A 37 5.55 -2.01 6.79
N PRO A 38 6.43 -1.29 7.51
CA PRO A 38 7.34 -1.91 8.47
C PRO A 38 6.56 -2.45 9.68
N ALA A 39 5.44 -1.83 10.02
CA ALA A 39 4.53 -2.25 11.08
C ALA A 39 3.33 -3.04 10.53
N THR A 40 2.70 -3.82 11.42
CA THR A 40 1.40 -4.44 11.19
C THR A 40 0.37 -3.76 12.08
N PHE A 41 -0.80 -3.49 11.53
CA PHE A 41 -1.90 -2.77 12.15
C PHE A 41 -2.92 -3.73 12.76
N ALA A 42 -3.62 -3.30 13.80
CA ALA A 42 -4.69 -4.08 14.40
C ALA A 42 -5.95 -4.05 13.52
N THR A 43 -6.16 -2.96 12.79
CA THR A 43 -7.37 -2.74 11.98
C THR A 43 -7.05 -2.43 10.51
N VAL A 44 -8.03 -2.70 9.63
CA VAL A 44 -7.98 -2.30 8.22
C VAL A 44 -7.96 -0.77 8.07
N THR A 45 -8.62 -0.05 8.98
CA THR A 45 -8.65 1.42 9.00
C THR A 45 -7.26 2.01 9.17
N GLU A 46 -6.50 1.56 10.17
CA GLU A 46 -5.11 1.99 10.35
C GLU A 46 -4.23 1.65 9.14
N ALA A 47 -4.41 0.46 8.56
CA ALA A 47 -3.70 0.08 7.34
C ALA A 47 -4.04 1.00 6.16
N ARG A 48 -5.30 1.45 6.05
CA ARG A 48 -5.75 2.41 5.04
C ARG A 48 -5.21 3.82 5.33
N THR A 49 -5.16 4.25 6.58
CA THR A 49 -4.57 5.54 6.98
C THR A 49 -3.08 5.59 6.65
N TRP A 50 -2.36 4.50 6.86
CA TRP A 50 -0.96 4.41 6.44
C TRP A 50 -0.81 4.51 4.92
N LEU A 51 -1.67 3.83 4.15
CA LEU A 51 -1.68 3.95 2.70
C LEU A 51 -1.97 5.39 2.25
N ALA A 52 -2.95 6.05 2.83
CA ALA A 52 -3.27 7.45 2.51
C ALA A 52 -2.08 8.39 2.80
N GLN A 53 -1.38 8.20 3.92
CA GLN A 53 -0.16 8.97 4.23
C GLN A 53 0.95 8.76 3.20
N ARG A 54 1.13 7.53 2.71
CA ARG A 54 2.16 7.23 1.69
C ARG A 54 1.78 7.64 0.28
N GLN A 55 0.51 7.89 0.03
CA GLN A 55 0.04 8.47 -1.24
C GLN A 55 0.25 9.98 -1.28
N ALA A 56 0.21 10.63 -0.11
CA ALA A 56 0.39 12.07 0.04
C ALA A 56 1.87 12.49 0.05
N GLU A 57 2.80 11.53 0.14
CA GLU A 57 4.25 11.71 -0.01
C GLU A 57 4.65 11.55 -1.48
#